data_AF-A0A8T3SN13-F1
#
_entry.id   AF-A0A8T3SN13-F1
#
_cell.length_a   1.000
_cell.length_b   1.000
_cell.length_c   1.000
_cell.angle_alpha   90.00
_cell.angle_beta   90.00
_cell.angle_gamma   90.00
#
_symmetry.space_group_name_H-M   'P 1'
#
loop_
_entity.id
_entity.type
_entity.pdbx_description
1 polymer ?
#
loop_
_entity_poly.entity_id
_entity_poly.type
_entity_poly.pdbx_seq_one_letter_code
_entity_poly.pdbx_strand_id
1 'polypeptide(L)'
;MSFPRITVYNKQAVTKWQQKIKVLDKKILELRQSQQESAHSLLLLSQQLSNVLLEKNNLELQFQNNQIANAQYYSTNHSNDSSTIRVMNNVGGIFANLSTIALQQRHSNLSQQEINLNAQINACTKKLNEQKSEFWQTISRQSQKTVDVRNANTFLKNLETNPELLVRHLIQRIEKVFSDFEDQYPNGQNAATRLCLYQYQKKLKILFTTPESAASHHSNSIKYELMYDDQQLEELTKSENQKKDVNYRIIYLRLCGYLEHALSHFVLEEDYTFADQLRYLLQSTHIALRGDLPDSFKVHTPANILFNRAKTTLFDITETELKEIEKKNYEIESQKLTQMLKGTSLLENKIAHSQTLTDQTIGYHPDNPDYKFHTHSVQTLQETLNPHTCYKAGLRLNTLKEKVDGVENVPKEIAGVFATIAGIAIIAGSIAGLIVTFGTSALPSAFGIAIGLTIVESQITLGLSFSLIATLGAGLTFFGVRHCQAGKLQGLSKDFSDIQNCTKLALKS
;
A
#
# COMPACT_ATOMS: atom_id res chain seq x y z
N MET A 1 -9.66 -10.85 -15.12
CA MET A 1 -9.37 -9.48 -14.64
C MET A 1 -9.71 -8.46 -15.72
N SER A 2 -10.34 -7.33 -15.39
CA SER A 2 -10.55 -6.24 -16.35
C SER A 2 -9.30 -5.36 -16.43
N PHE A 3 -8.91 -4.97 -17.63
CA PHE A 3 -7.84 -3.99 -17.81
C PHE A 3 -8.26 -2.64 -17.20
N PRO A 4 -7.31 -1.87 -16.64
CA PRO A 4 -7.60 -0.54 -16.13
C PRO A 4 -8.19 0.35 -17.24
N ARG A 5 -9.21 1.12 -16.89
CA ARG A 5 -9.74 2.15 -17.78
C ARG A 5 -8.73 3.29 -17.85
N ILE A 6 -7.89 3.29 -18.89
CA ILE A 6 -6.93 4.38 -19.12
C ILE A 6 -7.67 5.65 -19.52
N THR A 7 -7.35 6.76 -18.85
CA THR A 7 -7.88 8.07 -19.24
C THR A 7 -7.06 8.59 -20.42
N VAL A 8 -7.66 8.52 -21.61
CA VAL A 8 -7.01 8.93 -22.86
C VAL A 8 -6.99 10.45 -22.98
N TYR A 9 -5.82 11.03 -23.21
CA TYR A 9 -5.65 12.47 -23.41
C TYR A 9 -5.70 12.78 -24.90
N ASN A 10 -6.76 13.46 -25.34
CA ASN A 10 -6.94 13.95 -26.71
C ASN A 10 -7.80 15.24 -26.70
N LYS A 11 -7.79 15.99 -27.80
CA LYS A 11 -8.52 17.27 -27.95
C LYS A 11 -10.01 17.10 -27.65
N GLN A 12 -10.63 16.00 -28.08
CA GLN A 12 -12.05 15.74 -27.83
C GLN A 12 -12.35 15.56 -26.33
N ALA A 13 -11.50 14.84 -25.60
CA ALA A 13 -11.61 14.61 -24.17
C ALA A 13 -11.43 15.92 -23.39
N VAL A 14 -10.45 16.74 -23.77
CA VAL A 14 -10.23 18.08 -23.21
C VAL A 14 -11.47 18.94 -23.36
N THR A 15 -12.04 19.04 -24.57
CA THR A 15 -13.26 19.81 -24.83
C THR A 15 -14.44 19.31 -24.00
N LYS A 16 -14.62 17.99 -23.91
CA LYS A 16 -15.67 17.37 -23.08
C LYS A 16 -15.49 17.69 -21.59
N TRP A 17 -14.26 17.66 -21.08
CA TRP A 17 -13.98 17.99 -19.68
C TRP A 17 -14.16 19.48 -19.39
N GLN A 18 -13.76 20.36 -20.30
CA GLN A 18 -14.00 21.80 -20.18
C GLN A 18 -15.50 22.14 -20.17
N GLN A 19 -16.30 21.51 -21.04
CA GLN A 19 -17.75 21.64 -21.00
C GLN A 19 -18.32 21.14 -19.66
N LYS A 20 -17.82 20.00 -19.17
CA LYS A 20 -18.24 19.46 -17.86
C LYS A 20 -17.87 20.39 -16.70
N ILE A 21 -16.70 21.04 -16.75
CA ILE A 21 -16.30 22.05 -15.75
C ILE A 21 -17.31 23.20 -15.73
N LYS A 22 -17.70 23.75 -16.89
CA LYS A 22 -18.72 24.82 -16.95
C LYS A 22 -20.07 24.41 -16.32
N VAL A 23 -20.49 23.16 -16.54
CA VAL A 23 -21.71 22.61 -15.92
C VAL A 23 -21.54 22.49 -14.40
N LEU A 24 -20.38 22.03 -13.92
CA LEU A 24 -20.08 21.93 -12.50
C LEU A 24 -20.00 23.31 -11.84
N ASP A 25 -19.41 24.32 -12.50
CA ASP A 25 -19.34 25.69 -11.99
C ASP A 25 -20.74 26.29 -11.79
N LYS A 26 -21.65 26.08 -12.77
CA LYS A 26 -23.05 26.46 -12.63
C LYS A 26 -23.71 25.78 -11.44
N LYS A 27 -23.51 24.46 -11.29
CA LYS A 27 -24.05 23.69 -10.17
C LYS A 27 -23.50 24.16 -8.80
N ILE A 28 -22.21 24.52 -8.74
CA ILE A 28 -21.58 25.07 -7.53
C ILE A 28 -22.25 26.40 -7.14
N LEU A 29 -22.57 27.26 -8.12
CA LEU A 29 -23.28 28.52 -7.88
C LEU A 29 -24.71 28.25 -7.36
N GLU A 30 -25.46 27.37 -8.02
CA GLU A 30 -26.82 26.97 -7.63
C GLU A 30 -26.84 26.38 -6.21
N LEU A 31 -25.91 25.48 -5.88
CA LEU A 31 -25.78 24.91 -4.53
C LEU A 31 -25.42 25.96 -3.49
N ARG A 32 -24.54 26.92 -3.81
CA ARG A 32 -24.18 28.02 -2.90
C ARG A 32 -25.39 28.90 -2.61
N GLN A 33 -26.16 29.27 -3.63
CA GLN A 33 -27.39 30.05 -3.45
C GLN A 33 -28.40 29.27 -2.60
N SER A 34 -28.63 28.00 -2.90
CA SER A 34 -29.58 27.18 -2.15
C SER A 34 -29.16 26.96 -0.68
N GLN A 35 -27.85 26.89 -0.39
CA GLN A 35 -27.34 26.87 0.98
C GLN A 35 -27.62 28.19 1.71
N GLN A 36 -27.48 29.34 1.03
CA GLN A 36 -27.80 30.65 1.60
C GLN A 36 -29.30 30.76 1.93
N GLU A 37 -30.17 30.30 1.02
CA GLU A 37 -31.62 30.26 1.24
C GLU A 37 -32.00 29.35 2.42
N SER A 38 -31.41 28.16 2.50
CA SER A 38 -31.62 27.23 3.62
C SER A 38 -31.11 27.81 4.94
N ALA A 39 -29.93 28.46 4.94
CA ALA A 39 -29.38 29.10 6.13
C ALA A 39 -30.24 30.28 6.60
N HIS A 40 -30.77 31.09 5.68
CA HIS A 40 -31.70 32.17 6.01
C HIS A 40 -33.02 31.62 6.59
N SER A 41 -33.59 30.58 5.99
CA SER A 41 -34.80 29.92 6.49
C SER A 41 -34.59 29.35 7.90
N LEU A 42 -33.43 28.73 8.14
CA LEU A 42 -33.07 28.21 9.46
C LEU A 42 -33.02 29.33 10.51
N LEU A 43 -32.41 30.47 10.17
CA LEU A 43 -32.36 31.64 11.05
C LEU A 43 -33.76 32.15 11.42
N LEU A 44 -34.65 32.27 10.44
CA LEU A 44 -36.04 32.70 10.67
C LEU A 44 -36.81 31.71 11.57
N LEU A 45 -36.67 30.42 11.32
CA LEU A 45 -37.30 29.38 12.15
C LEU A 45 -36.76 29.40 13.59
N SER A 46 -35.45 29.58 13.77
CA SER A 46 -34.84 29.72 15.10
C SER A 46 -35.33 30.97 15.83
N GLN A 47 -35.53 32.10 15.13
CA GLN A 47 -36.13 33.30 15.72
C GLN A 47 -37.59 33.06 16.16
N GLN A 48 -38.39 32.40 15.32
CA GLN A 48 -39.76 32.02 15.67
C GLN A 48 -39.80 31.11 16.90
N LEU A 49 -38.93 30.11 16.96
CA LEU A 49 -38.80 29.21 18.12
C LEU A 49 -38.43 30.00 19.38
N SER A 50 -37.47 30.92 19.29
CA SER A 50 -37.08 31.76 20.43
C SER A 50 -38.25 32.61 20.96
N ASN A 51 -39.08 33.15 20.06
CA ASN A 51 -40.26 33.92 20.46
C ASN A 51 -41.29 33.03 21.16
N VAL A 52 -41.54 31.82 20.66
CA VAL A 52 -42.44 30.83 21.29
C VAL A 52 -41.93 30.46 22.68
N LEU A 53 -40.63 30.20 22.84
CA LEU A 53 -40.04 29.87 24.13
C LEU A 53 -40.15 31.02 25.14
N LEU A 54 -39.91 32.26 24.69
CA LEU A 54 -40.10 33.46 25.52
C LEU A 54 -41.56 33.61 25.96
N GLU A 55 -42.51 33.37 25.06
CA GLU A 55 -43.94 33.43 25.40
C GLU A 55 -44.34 32.33 26.38
N LYS A 56 -43.84 31.09 26.21
CA LYS A 56 -44.05 29.99 27.16
C LYS A 56 -43.54 30.36 28.55
N ASN A 57 -42.33 30.92 28.65
CA ASN A 57 -41.76 31.36 29.92
C ASN A 57 -42.61 32.45 30.58
N ASN A 58 -43.12 33.41 29.80
CA ASN A 58 -44.02 34.44 30.33
C ASN A 58 -45.34 33.85 30.85
N LEU A 59 -45.91 32.84 30.17
CA LEU A 59 -47.11 32.15 30.66
C LEU A 59 -46.88 31.35 31.92
N GLU A 60 -45.72 30.71 32.05
CA GLU A 60 -45.34 29.99 33.27
C GLU A 60 -45.26 30.94 34.47
N LEU A 61 -44.66 32.12 34.28
CA LEU A 61 -44.64 33.18 35.30
C LEU A 61 -46.05 33.66 35.67
N GLN A 62 -46.95 33.83 34.70
CA GLN A 62 -48.35 34.18 34.96
C GLN A 62 -49.07 33.08 35.75
N PHE A 63 -48.81 31.81 35.41
CA PHE A 63 -49.39 30.66 36.10
C PHE A 63 -48.95 30.63 37.57
N GLN A 64 -47.66 30.81 37.84
CA GLN A 64 -47.12 30.90 39.20
C GLN A 64 -47.71 32.07 39.99
N ASN A 65 -47.82 33.26 39.38
CA ASN A 65 -48.42 34.42 40.02
C ASN A 65 -49.89 34.19 40.36
N ASN A 66 -50.67 33.57 39.46
CA ASN A 66 -52.07 33.22 39.72
C ASN A 66 -52.21 32.20 40.85
N GLN A 67 -51.30 31.22 40.94
CA GLN A 67 -51.29 30.27 42.06
C GLN A 67 -51.00 30.96 43.39
N ILE A 68 -50.03 31.87 43.44
CA ILE A 68 -49.70 32.64 44.65
C ILE A 68 -50.89 33.53 45.06
N ALA A 69 -51.49 34.24 44.12
CA ALA A 69 -52.66 35.10 44.37
C ALA A 69 -53.86 34.29 44.91
N ASN A 70 -54.12 33.11 44.33
CA ASN A 70 -55.15 32.21 44.82
C ASN A 70 -54.83 31.68 46.23
N ALA A 71 -53.60 31.26 46.50
CA ALA A 71 -53.18 30.79 47.82
C ALA A 71 -53.32 31.89 48.89
N GLN A 72 -52.96 33.13 48.56
CA GLN A 72 -53.16 34.28 49.43
C GLN A 72 -54.65 34.52 49.71
N TYR A 73 -55.50 34.48 48.69
CA TYR A 73 -56.96 34.65 48.82
C TYR A 73 -57.61 33.63 49.77
N TYR A 74 -57.18 32.37 49.73
CA TYR A 74 -57.68 31.33 50.64
C TYR A 74 -57.10 31.47 52.07
N SER A 75 -55.87 31.98 52.22
CA SER A 75 -55.25 32.17 53.54
C SER A 75 -55.85 33.32 54.36
N THR A 76 -56.30 34.40 53.72
CA THR A 76 -56.85 35.59 54.40
C THR A 76 -58.32 35.47 54.80
N ASN A 77 -59.05 34.46 54.30
CA ASN A 77 -60.50 34.31 54.50
C ASN A 77 -60.89 33.27 55.57
N HIS A 78 -59.94 32.81 56.40
CA HIS A 78 -60.19 31.81 57.45
C HIS A 78 -60.64 32.39 58.82
N SER A 79 -60.89 33.70 58.96
CA SER A 79 -61.13 34.33 60.26
C SER A 79 -62.49 34.97 60.51
N ASN A 80 -63.49 34.93 59.61
CA ASN A 80 -64.83 35.44 59.93
C ASN A 80 -65.97 34.66 59.25
N ASP A 81 -66.83 34.09 60.09
CA ASP A 81 -67.97 33.25 59.75
C ASP A 81 -69.16 34.14 59.28
N SER A 82 -69.21 34.46 57.99
CA SER A 82 -70.32 35.17 57.36
C SER A 82 -70.73 34.49 56.06
N SER A 83 -71.98 34.05 55.99
CA SER A 83 -72.58 33.31 54.87
C SER A 83 -72.58 34.09 53.54
N THR A 84 -72.44 35.42 53.56
CA THR A 84 -72.33 36.28 52.37
C THR A 84 -70.95 36.17 51.70
N ILE A 85 -69.89 35.87 52.46
CA ILE A 85 -68.52 35.71 51.96
C ILE A 85 -68.38 34.41 51.14
N ARG A 86 -69.20 33.38 51.45
CA ARG A 86 -69.20 32.09 50.72
C ARG A 86 -69.58 32.20 49.24
N VAL A 87 -70.53 33.08 48.89
CA VAL A 87 -70.98 33.25 47.49
C VAL A 87 -69.92 33.99 46.68
N MET A 88 -69.31 35.05 47.24
CA MET A 88 -68.20 35.75 46.58
C MET A 88 -66.97 34.86 46.40
N ASN A 89 -66.66 33.99 47.38
CA ASN A 89 -65.58 33.01 47.27
C ASN A 89 -65.81 31.97 46.16
N ASN A 90 -67.04 31.53 45.94
CA ASN A 90 -67.38 30.62 44.84
C ASN A 90 -67.24 31.29 43.46
N VAL A 91 -67.67 32.54 43.33
CA VAL A 91 -67.54 33.29 42.07
C VAL A 91 -66.06 33.57 41.75
N GLY A 92 -65.26 33.98 42.74
CA GLY A 92 -63.82 34.16 42.60
C GLY A 92 -63.09 32.87 42.18
N GLY A 93 -63.45 31.72 42.77
CA GLY A 93 -62.91 30.42 42.38
C GLY A 93 -63.25 30.01 40.95
N ILE A 94 -64.46 30.30 40.46
CA ILE A 94 -64.85 30.03 39.07
C ILE A 94 -64.02 30.87 38.09
N PHE A 95 -63.84 32.18 38.34
CA PHE A 95 -63.03 33.04 37.48
C PHE A 95 -61.55 32.65 37.49
N ALA A 96 -61.00 32.29 38.65
CA ALA A 96 -59.64 31.78 38.77
C ALA A 96 -59.44 30.47 37.97
N ASN A 97 -60.40 29.55 38.03
CA ASN A 97 -60.38 28.31 37.25
C ASN A 97 -60.48 28.57 35.73
N LEU A 98 -61.35 29.49 35.29
CA LEU A 98 -61.45 29.86 33.88
C LEU A 98 -60.16 30.48 33.35
N SER A 99 -59.51 31.35 34.13
CA SER A 99 -58.22 31.93 33.74
C SER A 99 -57.12 30.85 33.65
N THR A 100 -57.15 29.87 34.55
CA THR A 100 -56.22 28.74 34.57
C THR A 100 -56.39 27.85 33.34
N ILE A 101 -57.63 27.55 32.96
CA ILE A 101 -57.96 26.77 31.75
C ILE A 101 -57.48 27.51 30.49
N ALA A 102 -57.71 28.82 30.40
CA ALA A 102 -57.27 29.63 29.26
C ALA A 102 -55.73 29.65 29.12
N LEU A 103 -55.00 29.80 30.24
CA LEU A 103 -53.54 29.72 30.26
C LEU A 103 -53.03 28.33 29.87
N GLN A 104 -53.65 27.26 30.37
CA GLN A 104 -53.30 25.87 30.01
C GLN A 104 -53.52 25.60 28.51
N GLN A 105 -54.63 26.06 27.95
CA GLN A 105 -54.89 25.92 26.52
C GLN A 105 -53.85 26.66 25.68
N ARG A 106 -53.47 27.88 26.08
CA ARG A 106 -52.42 28.65 25.40
C ARG A 106 -51.06 27.97 25.51
N HIS A 107 -50.69 27.45 26.68
CA HIS A 107 -49.45 26.70 26.87
C HIS A 107 -49.40 25.43 26.00
N SER A 108 -50.51 24.71 25.88
CA SER A 108 -50.64 23.54 25.01
C SER A 108 -50.42 23.92 23.53
N ASN A 109 -51.06 25.00 23.06
CA ASN A 109 -50.89 25.49 21.69
C ASN A 109 -49.43 25.88 21.39
N LEU A 110 -48.77 26.60 22.31
CA LEU A 110 -47.36 26.97 22.15
C LEU A 110 -46.44 25.75 22.18
N SER A 111 -46.74 24.74 22.99
CA SER A 111 -45.97 23.49 23.02
C SER A 111 -46.10 22.72 21.71
N GLN A 112 -47.28 22.70 21.09
CA GLN A 112 -47.44 22.13 19.75
C GLN A 112 -46.69 22.93 18.68
N GLN A 113 -46.72 24.26 18.77
CA GLN A 113 -45.97 25.13 17.87
C GLN A 113 -44.45 24.93 17.99
N GLU A 114 -43.95 24.78 19.21
CA GLU A 114 -42.54 24.45 19.49
C GLU A 114 -42.14 23.12 18.84
N ILE A 115 -42.93 22.05 19.02
CA ILE A 115 -42.67 20.75 18.39
C ILE A 115 -42.62 20.88 16.86
N ASN A 116 -43.59 21.60 16.27
CA ASN A 116 -43.67 21.81 14.84
C ASN A 116 -42.46 22.62 14.31
N LEU A 117 -42.05 23.68 15.00
CA LEU A 117 -40.88 24.49 14.65
C LEU A 117 -39.60 23.68 14.76
N ASN A 118 -39.42 22.89 15.83
CA ASN A 118 -38.28 22.00 15.99
C ASN A 118 -38.20 20.97 14.86
N ALA A 119 -39.33 20.38 14.43
CA ALA A 119 -39.37 19.47 13.30
C ALA A 119 -38.93 20.17 12.00
N GLN A 120 -39.39 21.40 11.74
CA GLN A 120 -38.98 22.18 10.57
C GLN A 120 -37.50 22.57 10.60
N ILE A 121 -36.98 22.98 11.77
CA ILE A 121 -35.55 23.28 12.00
C ILE A 121 -34.70 22.05 11.70
N ASN A 122 -35.10 20.87 12.20
CA ASN A 122 -34.38 19.63 11.96
C ASN A 122 -34.38 19.24 10.48
N ALA A 123 -35.52 19.36 9.80
CA ALA A 123 -35.63 19.12 8.36
C ALA A 123 -34.76 20.09 7.54
N CYS A 124 -34.79 21.39 7.88
CA CYS A 124 -33.98 22.43 7.24
C CYS A 124 -32.48 22.19 7.46
N THR A 125 -32.09 21.82 8.69
CA THR A 125 -30.70 21.49 9.05
C THR A 125 -30.19 20.27 8.27
N LYS A 126 -31.01 19.21 8.17
CA LYS A 126 -30.68 18.03 7.37
C LYS A 126 -30.45 18.41 5.90
N LYS A 127 -31.39 19.15 5.30
CA LYS A 127 -31.27 19.63 3.92
C LYS A 127 -30.00 20.46 3.70
N LEU A 128 -29.68 21.38 4.62
CA LEU A 128 -28.47 22.19 4.56
C LEU A 128 -27.20 21.33 4.59
N ASN A 129 -27.16 20.29 5.42
CA ASN A 129 -26.02 19.38 5.50
C ASN A 129 -25.85 18.53 4.24
N GLU A 130 -26.95 18.04 3.66
CA GLU A 130 -26.94 17.35 2.36
C GLU A 130 -26.41 18.26 1.25
N GLN A 131 -26.89 19.50 1.19
CA GLN A 131 -26.42 20.51 0.23
C GLN A 131 -24.93 20.83 0.40
N LYS A 132 -24.42 20.88 1.64
CA LYS A 132 -22.99 21.07 1.94
C LYS A 132 -22.15 19.89 1.45
N SER A 133 -22.59 18.66 1.71
CA SER A 133 -21.91 17.45 1.23
C SER A 133 -21.84 17.42 -0.30
N GLU A 134 -22.97 17.68 -0.97
CA GLU A 134 -23.03 17.72 -2.44
C GLU A 134 -22.15 18.82 -3.03
N PHE A 135 -22.10 19.99 -2.38
CA PHE A 135 -21.23 21.10 -2.78
C PHE A 135 -19.75 20.70 -2.75
N TRP A 136 -19.28 20.10 -1.66
CA TRP A 136 -17.89 19.65 -1.55
C TRP A 136 -17.54 18.53 -2.54
N GLN A 137 -18.44 17.59 -2.76
CA GLN A 137 -18.26 16.56 -3.80
C GLN A 137 -18.18 17.19 -5.20
N THR A 138 -19.00 18.22 -5.47
CA THR A 138 -19.03 18.91 -6.76
C THR A 138 -17.75 19.71 -6.98
N ILE A 139 -17.24 20.41 -5.96
CA ILE A 139 -15.92 21.09 -5.99
C ILE A 139 -14.80 20.09 -6.24
N SER A 140 -14.78 18.96 -5.54
CA SER A 140 -13.75 17.93 -5.73
C SER A 140 -13.73 17.39 -7.16
N ARG A 141 -14.91 17.08 -7.73
CA ARG A 141 -15.05 16.66 -9.14
C ARG A 141 -14.58 17.74 -10.12
N GLN A 142 -14.88 19.01 -9.85
CA GLN A 142 -14.48 20.15 -10.68
C GLN A 142 -12.96 20.34 -10.64
N SER A 143 -12.35 20.25 -9.46
CA SER A 143 -10.91 20.35 -9.25
C SER A 143 -10.18 19.23 -9.98
N GLN A 144 -10.63 17.98 -9.83
CA GLN A 144 -10.05 16.83 -10.54
C GLN A 144 -10.11 17.03 -12.06
N LYS A 145 -11.25 17.49 -12.60
CA LYS A 145 -11.38 17.76 -14.04
C LYS A 145 -10.48 18.89 -14.51
N THR A 146 -10.26 19.90 -13.67
CA THR A 146 -9.35 21.01 -13.96
C THR A 146 -7.90 20.52 -14.03
N VAL A 147 -7.50 19.64 -13.11
CA VAL A 147 -6.19 18.97 -13.15
C VAL A 147 -6.07 18.10 -14.40
N ASP A 148 -7.10 17.31 -14.73
CA ASP A 148 -7.11 16.47 -15.94
C ASP A 148 -6.93 17.31 -17.22
N VAL A 149 -7.64 18.44 -17.35
CA VAL A 149 -7.50 19.37 -18.49
C VAL A 149 -6.10 19.96 -18.57
N ARG A 150 -5.55 20.40 -17.44
CA ARG A 150 -4.18 20.96 -17.39
C ARG A 150 -3.15 19.91 -17.82
N ASN A 151 -3.22 18.71 -17.25
CA ASN A 151 -2.29 17.62 -17.56
C ASN A 151 -2.42 17.17 -19.01
N ALA A 152 -3.63 17.07 -19.54
CA ALA A 152 -3.87 16.74 -20.94
C ALA A 152 -3.32 17.80 -21.89
N ASN A 153 -3.51 19.09 -21.60
CA ASN A 153 -2.93 20.16 -22.40
C ASN A 153 -1.40 20.15 -22.36
N THR A 154 -0.78 19.93 -21.19
CA THR A 154 0.67 19.78 -21.07
C THR A 154 1.18 18.57 -21.86
N PHE A 155 0.49 17.43 -21.77
CA PHE A 155 0.82 16.23 -22.52
C PHE A 155 0.73 16.44 -24.03
N LEU A 156 -0.38 16.99 -24.53
CA LEU A 156 -0.59 17.26 -25.95
C LEU A 156 0.41 18.29 -26.48
N LYS A 157 0.72 19.33 -25.69
CA LYS A 157 1.76 20.31 -26.02
C LYS A 157 3.14 19.65 -26.10
N ASN A 158 3.50 18.79 -25.15
CA ASN A 158 4.78 18.09 -25.19
C ASN A 158 4.86 17.13 -26.38
N LEU A 159 3.78 16.44 -26.75
CA LEU A 159 3.75 15.63 -27.98
C LEU A 159 4.03 16.46 -29.23
N GLU A 160 3.53 17.70 -29.26
CA GLU A 160 3.72 18.63 -30.36
C GLU A 160 5.13 19.22 -30.41
N THR A 161 5.62 19.76 -29.29
CA THR A 161 6.81 20.62 -29.27
C THR A 161 8.07 19.96 -28.72
N ASN A 162 7.95 18.92 -27.90
CA ASN A 162 9.09 18.24 -27.27
C ASN A 162 8.75 16.79 -26.87
N PRO A 163 8.54 15.88 -27.84
CA PRO A 163 8.19 14.49 -27.55
C PRO A 163 9.33 13.73 -26.85
N GLU A 164 10.58 14.18 -26.99
CA GLU A 164 11.73 13.65 -26.26
C GLU A 164 11.53 13.72 -24.75
N LEU A 165 10.96 14.83 -24.24
CA LEU A 165 10.69 15.00 -22.81
C LEU A 165 9.72 13.93 -22.29
N LEU A 166 8.71 13.54 -23.08
CA LEU A 166 7.77 12.49 -22.71
C LEU A 166 8.44 11.12 -22.64
N VAL A 167 9.33 10.83 -23.60
CA VAL A 167 10.13 9.60 -23.60
C VAL A 167 11.03 9.54 -22.37
N ARG A 168 11.81 10.60 -22.09
CA ARG A 168 12.70 10.65 -20.93
C ARG A 168 11.93 10.49 -19.61
N HIS A 169 10.81 11.19 -19.44
CA HIS A 169 9.98 11.06 -18.25
C HIS A 169 9.38 9.66 -18.10
N LEU A 170 8.94 9.03 -19.20
CA LEU A 170 8.40 7.67 -19.14
C LEU A 170 9.50 6.67 -18.77
N ILE A 171 10.69 6.77 -19.36
CA ILE A 171 11.85 5.95 -18.99
C ILE A 171 12.15 6.11 -17.51
N GLN A 172 12.33 7.34 -17.01
CA GLN A 172 12.62 7.59 -15.59
C GLN A 172 11.56 7.02 -14.65
N ARG A 173 10.27 7.09 -15.03
CA ARG A 173 9.18 6.50 -14.24
C ARG A 173 9.25 4.97 -14.23
N ILE A 174 9.48 4.35 -15.39
CA ILE A 174 9.67 2.90 -15.50
C ILE A 174 10.87 2.49 -14.64
N GLU A 175 12.00 3.17 -14.80
CA GLU A 175 13.23 2.87 -14.07
C GLU A 175 13.04 2.96 -12.56
N LYS A 176 12.39 4.04 -12.10
CA LYS A 176 12.07 4.25 -10.70
C LYS A 176 11.15 3.15 -10.16
N VAL A 177 10.02 2.88 -10.83
CA VAL A 177 9.06 1.87 -10.37
C VAL A 177 9.70 0.48 -10.30
N PHE A 178 10.50 0.11 -11.31
CA PHE A 178 11.15 -1.20 -11.36
C PHE A 178 12.24 -1.30 -10.29
N SER A 179 13.06 -0.26 -10.10
CA SER A 179 14.08 -0.23 -9.04
C SER A 179 13.47 -0.22 -7.64
N ASP A 180 12.44 0.60 -7.40
CA ASP A 180 11.77 0.69 -6.11
C ASP A 180 11.12 -0.66 -5.76
N PHE A 181 10.51 -1.33 -6.75
CA PHE A 181 9.93 -2.66 -6.56
C PHE A 181 11.01 -3.72 -6.27
N GLU A 182 12.12 -3.73 -7.01
CA GLU A 182 13.22 -4.66 -6.79
C GLU A 182 13.88 -4.46 -5.41
N ASP A 183 14.06 -3.20 -4.99
CA ASP A 183 14.58 -2.86 -3.66
C ASP A 183 13.60 -3.27 -2.54
N GLN A 184 12.27 -3.17 -2.75
CA GLN A 184 11.25 -3.50 -1.76
C GLN A 184 10.95 -5.01 -1.66
N TYR A 185 11.08 -5.74 -2.77
CA TYR A 185 10.75 -7.17 -2.88
C TYR A 185 11.91 -7.97 -3.48
N PRO A 186 13.08 -8.05 -2.82
CA PRO A 186 14.28 -8.65 -3.40
C PRO A 186 14.24 -10.19 -3.53
N ASN A 187 13.32 -10.87 -2.85
CA ASN A 187 13.16 -12.32 -2.85
C ASN A 187 11.73 -12.78 -3.19
N GLY A 188 11.59 -14.06 -3.57
CA GLY A 188 10.28 -14.70 -3.70
C GLY A 188 9.42 -14.14 -4.83
N GLN A 189 10.04 -13.44 -5.78
CA GLN A 189 9.38 -12.95 -6.99
C GLN A 189 9.00 -14.15 -7.89
N ASN A 190 7.80 -14.11 -8.47
CA ASN A 190 7.40 -15.09 -9.47
C ASN A 190 8.23 -14.96 -10.77
N ALA A 191 8.09 -15.95 -11.64
CA ALA A 191 8.83 -16.01 -12.91
C ALA A 191 8.52 -14.80 -13.80
N ALA A 192 7.25 -14.39 -13.93
CA ALA A 192 6.88 -13.23 -14.74
C ALA A 192 7.50 -11.92 -14.25
N THR A 193 7.50 -11.66 -12.94
CA THR A 193 8.13 -10.46 -12.33
C THR A 193 9.64 -10.47 -12.58
N ARG A 194 10.31 -11.61 -12.35
CA ARG A 194 11.76 -11.72 -12.62
C ARG A 194 12.09 -11.47 -14.07
N LEU A 195 11.34 -12.08 -14.98
CA LEU A 195 11.50 -11.94 -16.42
C LEU A 195 11.26 -10.49 -16.88
N CYS A 196 10.23 -9.83 -16.35
CA CYS A 196 9.93 -8.44 -16.65
C CYS A 196 11.04 -7.51 -16.18
N LEU A 197 11.51 -7.67 -14.93
CA LEU A 197 12.62 -6.89 -14.36
C LEU A 197 13.92 -7.12 -15.15
N TYR A 198 14.21 -8.36 -15.54
CA TYR A 198 15.38 -8.69 -16.37
C TYR A 198 15.29 -8.03 -17.76
N GLN A 199 14.14 -8.14 -18.43
CA GLN A 199 13.91 -7.51 -19.72
C GLN A 199 14.09 -6.00 -19.64
N TYR A 200 13.59 -5.36 -18.59
CA TYR A 200 13.81 -3.95 -18.33
C TYR A 200 15.31 -3.63 -18.20
N GLN A 201 16.03 -4.29 -17.28
CA GLN A 201 17.44 -4.00 -16.98
C GLN A 201 18.36 -4.16 -18.20
N LYS A 202 18.09 -5.17 -19.05
CA LYS A 202 18.97 -5.50 -20.18
C LYS A 202 18.51 -4.95 -21.52
N LYS A 203 17.21 -4.69 -21.70
CA LYS A 203 16.63 -4.45 -23.04
C LYS A 203 15.85 -3.15 -23.17
N LEU A 204 15.54 -2.43 -22.06
CA LEU A 204 14.87 -1.13 -22.18
C LEU A 204 15.68 -0.17 -23.07
N LYS A 205 17.03 -0.21 -22.96
CA LYS A 205 17.95 0.57 -23.81
C LYS A 205 17.70 0.40 -25.30
N ILE A 206 17.37 -0.82 -25.73
CA ILE A 206 17.09 -1.15 -27.13
C ILE A 206 15.82 -0.45 -27.61
N LEU A 207 14.83 -0.29 -26.74
CA LEU A 207 13.53 0.31 -27.08
C LEU A 207 13.61 1.83 -27.32
N PHE A 208 14.65 2.50 -26.81
CA PHE A 208 14.83 3.95 -26.95
C PHE A 208 16.08 4.39 -27.70
N THR A 209 16.92 3.46 -28.19
CA THR A 209 17.99 3.79 -29.13
C THR A 209 17.41 4.30 -30.44
N THR A 210 17.76 5.54 -30.81
CA THR A 210 17.44 6.11 -32.13
C THR A 210 18.33 5.48 -33.21
N PRO A 211 17.88 5.40 -34.47
CA PRO A 211 18.69 4.90 -35.57
C PRO A 211 20.05 5.61 -35.72
N GLU A 212 20.09 6.93 -35.47
CA GLU A 212 21.31 7.75 -35.54
C GLU A 212 22.34 7.35 -34.48
N SER A 213 21.89 7.09 -33.23
CA SER A 213 22.77 6.61 -32.16
C SER A 213 23.25 5.16 -32.34
N ALA A 214 22.53 4.36 -33.13
CA ALA A 214 22.92 2.99 -33.44
C ALA A 214 24.04 2.93 -34.50
N ALA A 215 24.12 3.92 -35.39
CA ALA A 215 25.15 4.00 -36.43
C ALA A 215 26.54 4.35 -35.87
N SER A 216 26.63 5.04 -34.72
CA SER A 216 27.89 5.46 -34.11
C SER A 216 28.57 4.41 -33.21
N HIS A 217 27.89 3.30 -32.88
CA HIS A 217 28.46 2.20 -32.07
C HIS A 217 28.66 0.94 -32.95
N HIS A 218 29.89 0.74 -33.42
CA HIS A 218 30.31 -0.22 -34.45
C HIS A 218 30.10 -1.73 -34.12
N SER A 219 29.91 -2.50 -35.21
CA SER A 219 30.51 -3.83 -35.47
C SER A 219 29.92 -5.13 -34.88
N ASN A 220 28.63 -5.23 -34.55
CA ASN A 220 27.98 -6.55 -34.58
C ASN A 220 26.54 -6.45 -35.09
N SER A 221 26.27 -7.26 -36.10
CA SER A 221 25.17 -7.19 -37.05
C SER A 221 23.83 -7.59 -36.44
N ILE A 222 23.23 -6.69 -35.66
CA ILE A 222 21.78 -6.56 -35.71
C ILE A 222 21.55 -5.38 -36.63
N LYS A 223 21.41 -5.65 -37.93
CA LYS A 223 20.75 -4.69 -38.83
C LYS A 223 19.45 -4.37 -38.11
N TYR A 224 19.33 -3.14 -37.61
CA TYR A 224 18.08 -2.66 -37.04
C TYR A 224 17.11 -2.55 -38.21
N GLU A 225 16.51 -3.69 -38.57
CA GLU A 225 15.35 -3.87 -39.45
C GLU A 225 14.09 -3.33 -38.72
N LEU A 226 14.29 -2.25 -37.96
CA LEU A 226 13.28 -1.39 -37.35
C LEU A 226 12.79 -0.36 -38.37
N MET A 227 13.08 -0.56 -39.66
CA MET A 227 12.51 0.19 -40.77
C MET A 227 10.99 0.20 -40.60
N TYR A 228 10.48 1.32 -40.09
CA TYR A 228 9.42 1.95 -40.83
C TYR A 228 9.89 2.00 -42.28
N ASP A 229 9.05 1.54 -43.20
CA ASP A 229 9.31 1.73 -44.63
C ASP A 229 9.76 3.18 -44.81
N ASP A 230 10.99 3.40 -45.30
CA ASP A 230 11.58 4.75 -45.36
C ASP A 230 10.63 5.70 -46.11
N GLN A 231 9.82 5.15 -47.03
CA GLN A 231 8.72 5.83 -47.72
C GLN A 231 7.65 6.39 -46.76
N GLN A 232 7.21 5.66 -45.75
CA GLN A 232 6.19 6.14 -44.79
C GLN A 232 6.75 7.22 -43.85
N LEU A 233 8.04 7.14 -43.50
CA LEU A 233 8.69 8.16 -42.68
C LEU A 233 8.94 9.44 -43.49
N GLU A 234 9.29 9.32 -44.78
CA GLU A 234 9.37 10.44 -45.73
C GLU A 234 8.01 11.10 -45.97
N GLU A 235 6.92 10.32 -46.09
CA GLU A 235 5.56 10.87 -46.22
C GLU A 235 5.14 11.70 -44.99
N LEU A 236 5.60 11.32 -43.79
CA LEU A 236 5.26 11.99 -42.53
C LEU A 236 6.14 13.21 -42.21
N THR A 237 7.24 13.44 -42.93
CA THR A 237 8.25 14.44 -42.53
C THR A 237 8.75 15.29 -43.70
N LYS A 238 8.69 16.62 -43.56
CA LYS A 238 9.21 17.57 -44.57
C LYS A 238 10.55 18.21 -44.17
N SER A 239 11.01 17.95 -42.95
CA SER A 239 12.19 18.58 -42.32
C SER A 239 12.86 17.61 -41.34
N GLU A 240 14.18 17.68 -41.19
CA GLU A 240 14.96 16.87 -40.24
C GLU A 240 14.46 17.00 -38.78
N ASN A 241 14.08 18.20 -38.36
CA ASN A 241 13.53 18.40 -37.00
C ASN A 241 12.21 17.65 -36.80
N GLN A 242 11.35 17.59 -37.83
CA GLN A 242 10.11 16.82 -37.78
C GLN A 242 10.39 15.32 -37.74
N LYS A 243 11.43 14.85 -38.44
CA LYS A 243 11.88 13.45 -38.41
C LYS A 243 12.31 13.02 -37.01
N LYS A 244 13.05 13.88 -36.31
CA LYS A 244 13.44 13.65 -34.92
C LYS A 244 12.22 13.57 -33.99
N ASP A 245 11.25 14.47 -34.12
CA ASP A 245 10.03 14.46 -33.29
C ASP A 245 9.17 13.21 -33.52
N VAL A 246 9.00 12.78 -34.78
CA VAL A 246 8.28 11.55 -35.13
C VAL A 246 8.99 10.32 -34.55
N ASN A 247 10.33 10.27 -34.57
CA ASN A 247 11.08 9.18 -33.95
C ASN A 247 10.84 9.08 -32.44
N TYR A 248 10.81 10.19 -31.70
CA TYR A 248 10.49 10.14 -30.27
C TYR A 248 9.05 9.72 -30.01
N ARG A 249 8.10 10.12 -30.85
CA ARG A 249 6.70 9.65 -30.79
C ARG A 249 6.61 8.13 -30.98
N ILE A 250 7.36 7.57 -31.93
CA ILE A 250 7.46 6.13 -32.14
C ILE A 250 8.08 5.43 -30.91
N ILE A 251 9.17 5.97 -30.36
CA ILE A 251 9.80 5.43 -29.15
C ILE A 251 8.82 5.44 -27.97
N TYR A 252 8.08 6.54 -27.80
CA TYR A 252 7.05 6.65 -26.76
C TYR A 252 5.98 5.55 -26.91
N LEU A 253 5.47 5.33 -28.12
CA LEU A 253 4.52 4.25 -28.40
C LEU A 253 5.12 2.85 -28.16
N ARG A 254 6.39 2.61 -28.51
CA ARG A 254 7.07 1.35 -28.22
C ARG A 254 7.16 1.07 -26.72
N LEU A 255 7.47 2.10 -25.91
CA LEU A 255 7.48 1.97 -24.45
C LEU A 255 6.07 1.69 -23.89
N CYS A 256 5.04 2.31 -24.46
CA CYS A 256 3.65 2.01 -24.10
C CYS A 256 3.27 0.55 -24.43
N GLY A 257 3.68 0.07 -25.62
CA GLY A 257 3.48 -1.31 -26.04
C GLY A 257 4.23 -2.31 -25.17
N TYR A 258 5.45 -1.96 -24.72
CA TYR A 258 6.21 -2.75 -23.74
C TYR A 258 5.45 -2.88 -22.41
N LEU A 259 4.91 -1.79 -21.86
CA LEU A 259 4.14 -1.82 -20.62
C LEU A 259 2.86 -2.66 -20.75
N GLU A 260 2.17 -2.57 -21.88
CA GLU A 260 1.01 -3.42 -22.17
C GLU A 260 1.41 -4.90 -22.24
N HIS A 261 2.50 -5.22 -22.96
CA HIS A 261 3.02 -6.58 -23.07
C HIS A 261 3.45 -7.12 -21.69
N ALA A 262 4.20 -6.34 -20.91
CA ALA A 262 4.61 -6.70 -19.56
C ALA A 262 3.39 -7.02 -18.68
N LEU A 263 2.39 -6.15 -18.67
CA LEU A 263 1.16 -6.36 -17.90
C LEU A 263 0.39 -7.62 -18.34
N SER A 264 0.43 -7.97 -19.63
CA SER A 264 -0.28 -9.13 -20.17
C SER A 264 0.23 -10.48 -19.60
N HIS A 265 1.50 -10.56 -19.19
CA HIS A 265 2.07 -11.75 -18.54
C HIS A 265 1.49 -11.97 -17.13
N PHE A 266 1.03 -10.91 -16.47
CA PHE A 266 0.41 -10.98 -15.13
C PHE A 266 -1.11 -11.21 -15.15
N VAL A 267 -1.72 -11.40 -16.33
CA VAL A 267 -3.13 -11.77 -16.41
C VAL A 267 -3.35 -13.22 -15.96
N LEU A 268 -2.30 -14.04 -16.02
CA LEU A 268 -2.32 -15.47 -15.67
C LEU A 268 -1.74 -15.77 -14.28
N GLU A 269 -0.98 -14.84 -13.69
CA GLU A 269 -0.27 -15.04 -12.42
C GLU A 269 -0.87 -14.19 -11.29
N GLU A 270 -0.95 -14.74 -10.08
CA GLU A 270 -1.58 -14.09 -8.91
C GLU A 270 -0.71 -13.00 -8.24
N ASP A 271 0.32 -12.46 -8.90
CA ASP A 271 1.10 -11.33 -8.35
C ASP A 271 0.42 -9.99 -8.67
N TYR A 272 -0.51 -9.62 -7.78
CA TYR A 272 -1.25 -8.37 -7.86
C TYR A 272 -0.35 -7.13 -7.64
N THR A 273 0.75 -7.27 -6.88
CA THR A 273 1.51 -6.10 -6.41
C THR A 273 2.30 -5.45 -7.55
N PHE A 274 3.07 -6.23 -8.30
CA PHE A 274 3.81 -5.70 -9.44
C PHE A 274 2.88 -5.32 -10.59
N ALA A 275 1.83 -6.12 -10.81
CA ALA A 275 0.81 -5.82 -11.81
C ALA A 275 0.13 -4.46 -11.55
N ASP A 276 -0.14 -4.10 -10.29
CA ASP A 276 -0.71 -2.79 -9.95
C ASP A 276 0.25 -1.64 -10.25
N GLN A 277 1.55 -1.82 -10.02
CA GLN A 277 2.57 -0.83 -10.42
C GLN A 277 2.61 -0.65 -11.94
N LEU A 278 2.55 -1.74 -12.70
CA LEU A 278 2.47 -1.70 -14.17
C LEU A 278 1.17 -1.04 -14.66
N ARG A 279 0.03 -1.32 -14.01
CA ARG A 279 -1.25 -0.65 -14.32
C ARG A 279 -1.17 0.85 -14.08
N TYR A 280 -0.54 1.28 -13.00
CA TYR A 280 -0.34 2.69 -12.70
C TYR A 280 0.56 3.37 -13.76
N LEU A 281 1.68 2.73 -14.11
CA LEU A 281 2.55 3.22 -15.20
C LEU A 281 1.79 3.34 -16.52
N LEU A 282 1.03 2.32 -16.89
CA LEU A 282 0.26 2.27 -18.12
C LEU A 282 -0.86 3.33 -18.14
N GLN A 283 -1.54 3.57 -17.01
CA GLN A 283 -2.51 4.66 -16.89
C GLN A 283 -1.86 6.04 -17.08
N SER A 284 -0.61 6.20 -16.66
CA SER A 284 0.14 7.46 -16.77
C SER A 284 0.62 7.78 -18.19
N THR A 285 0.49 6.86 -19.15
CA THR A 285 0.81 7.11 -20.56
C THR A 285 -0.30 7.86 -21.28
N HIS A 286 -1.54 7.80 -20.78
CA HIS A 286 -2.72 8.44 -21.36
C HIS A 286 -3.03 8.02 -22.81
N ILE A 287 -2.51 6.87 -23.25
CA ILE A 287 -2.82 6.25 -24.55
C ILE A 287 -3.79 5.08 -24.33
N ALA A 288 -4.73 4.88 -25.24
CA ALA A 288 -5.63 3.74 -25.18
C ALA A 288 -4.85 2.41 -25.28
N LEU A 289 -5.36 1.35 -24.65
CA LEU A 289 -4.82 -0.01 -24.86
C LEU A 289 -4.90 -0.38 -26.34
N ARG A 290 -3.81 -0.91 -26.90
CA ARG A 290 -3.69 -1.17 -28.35
C ARG A 290 -3.98 0.08 -29.21
N GLY A 291 -3.82 1.26 -28.62
CA GLY A 291 -4.07 2.54 -29.24
C GLY A 291 -2.86 3.09 -29.96
N ASP A 292 -3.10 4.22 -30.62
CA ASP A 292 -2.10 5.08 -31.25
C ASP A 292 -2.10 6.43 -30.50
N LEU A 293 -1.16 7.31 -30.84
CA LEU A 293 -1.14 8.68 -30.38
C LEU A 293 -2.44 9.42 -30.73
N PRO A 294 -2.83 10.42 -29.92
CA PRO A 294 -4.08 11.14 -30.11
C PRO A 294 -4.05 12.09 -31.32
N ASP A 295 -5.24 12.42 -31.80
CA ASP A 295 -5.51 13.53 -32.72
C ASP A 295 -4.63 13.50 -34.00
N SER A 296 -3.93 14.60 -34.28
CA SER A 296 -3.04 14.78 -35.45
C SER A 296 -1.65 14.17 -35.26
N PHE A 297 -1.38 13.52 -34.12
CA PHE A 297 -0.08 12.92 -33.82
C PHE A 297 -0.04 11.42 -34.11
N LYS A 298 -1.12 10.86 -34.67
CA LYS A 298 -1.23 9.45 -35.04
C LYS A 298 -0.07 9.04 -35.94
N VAL A 299 0.47 7.86 -35.64
CA VAL A 299 1.53 7.21 -36.42
C VAL A 299 0.94 6.09 -37.28
N HIS A 300 -0.38 5.88 -37.19
CA HIS A 300 -1.18 4.89 -37.92
C HIS A 300 -0.80 3.43 -37.64
N THR A 301 0.06 3.21 -36.66
CA THR A 301 0.44 1.88 -36.17
C THR A 301 0.28 1.83 -34.65
N PRO A 302 -0.53 0.91 -34.11
CA PRO A 302 -0.71 0.76 -32.68
C PRO A 302 0.57 0.50 -31.89
N ALA A 303 0.59 0.95 -30.63
CA ALA A 303 1.72 0.79 -29.71
C ALA A 303 2.22 -0.66 -29.58
N ASN A 304 1.31 -1.63 -29.46
CA ASN A 304 1.64 -3.05 -29.35
C ASN A 304 2.31 -3.61 -30.61
N ILE A 305 1.89 -3.16 -31.80
CA ILE A 305 2.49 -3.58 -33.07
C ILE A 305 3.89 -2.99 -33.20
N LEU A 306 4.08 -1.71 -32.83
CA LEU A 306 5.39 -1.07 -32.83
C LEU A 306 6.36 -1.73 -31.85
N PHE A 307 5.88 -2.09 -30.65
CA PHE A 307 6.66 -2.87 -29.71
C PHE A 307 7.00 -4.25 -30.28
N ASN A 308 6.03 -4.99 -30.83
CA ASN A 308 6.28 -6.32 -31.41
C ASN A 308 7.29 -6.32 -32.56
N ARG A 309 7.34 -5.25 -33.37
CA ARG A 309 8.39 -5.08 -34.39
C ARG A 309 9.77 -4.84 -33.78
N ALA A 310 9.83 -4.10 -32.66
CA ALA A 310 11.06 -3.86 -31.92
C ALA A 310 11.46 -5.02 -31.00
N LYS A 311 10.51 -5.92 -30.73
CA LYS A 311 10.67 -7.14 -29.96
C LYS A 311 11.49 -8.12 -30.79
N THR A 312 12.81 -7.95 -30.76
CA THR A 312 13.78 -8.94 -31.26
C THR A 312 13.61 -10.28 -30.51
N THR A 313 14.16 -11.38 -31.05
CA THR A 313 14.29 -12.69 -30.35
C THR A 313 14.85 -12.56 -28.93
N LEU A 314 15.57 -11.48 -28.62
CA LEU A 314 16.05 -11.20 -27.28
C LEU A 314 14.93 -11.21 -26.23
N PHE A 315 13.70 -10.77 -26.51
CA PHE A 315 12.63 -10.72 -25.49
C PHE A 315 12.00 -12.09 -25.18
N ASP A 316 12.25 -13.11 -25.99
CA ASP A 316 11.68 -14.45 -25.85
C ASP A 316 12.61 -15.38 -25.04
N ILE A 317 12.96 -14.95 -23.83
CA ILE A 317 13.73 -15.77 -22.88
C ILE A 317 12.75 -16.66 -22.13
N THR A 318 13.04 -17.96 -22.06
CA THR A 318 12.28 -18.92 -21.25
C THR A 318 12.64 -18.81 -19.77
N GLU A 319 11.77 -19.31 -18.88
CA GLU A 319 12.07 -19.34 -17.44
C GLU A 319 13.38 -20.10 -17.15
N THR A 320 13.63 -21.21 -17.86
CA THR A 320 14.86 -22.00 -17.72
C THR A 320 16.10 -21.20 -18.12
N GLU A 321 16.07 -20.52 -19.25
CA GLU A 321 17.18 -19.66 -19.68
C GLU A 321 17.40 -18.49 -18.70
N LEU A 322 16.33 -17.92 -18.15
CA LEU A 322 16.43 -16.87 -17.14
C LEU A 322 17.16 -17.37 -15.89
N LYS A 323 16.84 -18.57 -15.40
CA LYS A 323 17.51 -19.19 -14.24
C LYS A 323 19.00 -19.40 -14.49
N GLU A 324 19.39 -19.90 -15.67
CA GLU A 324 20.80 -20.08 -16.04
C GLU A 324 21.55 -18.74 -16.12
N ILE A 325 20.89 -17.70 -16.66
CA ILE A 325 21.46 -16.35 -16.70
C ILE A 325 21.66 -15.78 -15.29
N GLU A 326 20.67 -15.94 -14.40
CA GLU A 326 20.75 -15.47 -13.02
C GLU A 326 21.82 -16.21 -12.23
N LYS A 327 21.96 -17.52 -12.43
CA LYS A 327 23.07 -18.31 -11.87
C LYS A 327 24.42 -17.77 -12.30
N LYS A 328 24.60 -17.57 -13.62
CA LYS A 328 25.86 -17.03 -14.15
C LYS A 328 26.14 -15.63 -13.62
N ASN A 329 25.12 -14.78 -13.49
CA ASN A 329 25.29 -13.44 -12.91
C ASN A 329 25.72 -13.52 -11.44
N TYR A 330 25.15 -14.44 -10.66
CA TYR A 330 25.56 -14.68 -9.29
C TYR A 330 27.04 -15.09 -9.21
N GLU A 331 27.47 -16.06 -10.02
CA GLU A 331 28.85 -16.53 -10.05
C GLU A 331 29.84 -15.39 -10.37
N ILE A 332 29.50 -14.55 -11.36
CA ILE A 332 30.30 -13.38 -11.74
C ILE A 332 30.39 -12.37 -10.59
N GLU A 333 29.27 -12.00 -9.97
CA GLU A 333 29.24 -11.01 -8.90
C GLU A 333 29.90 -11.53 -7.62
N SER A 334 29.74 -12.83 -7.32
CA SER A 334 30.40 -13.49 -6.20
C SER A 334 31.92 -13.49 -6.41
N GLN A 335 32.40 -13.88 -7.58
CA GLN A 335 33.83 -13.84 -7.92
C GLN A 335 34.40 -12.41 -7.82
N LYS A 336 33.66 -11.42 -8.32
CA LYS A 336 34.06 -10.01 -8.24
C LYS A 336 34.14 -9.52 -6.79
N LEU A 337 33.18 -9.87 -5.94
CA LEU A 337 33.23 -9.53 -4.51
C LEU A 337 34.47 -10.16 -3.86
N THR A 338 34.74 -11.44 -4.10
CA THR A 338 35.93 -12.13 -3.58
C THR A 338 37.23 -11.43 -4.00
N GLN A 339 37.32 -10.95 -5.24
CA GLN A 339 38.49 -10.20 -5.73
C GLN A 339 38.65 -8.83 -5.06
N MET A 340 37.55 -8.19 -4.66
CA MET A 340 37.58 -6.89 -3.96
C MET A 340 38.01 -7.02 -2.50
N LEU A 341 37.71 -8.15 -1.85
CA LEU A 341 38.00 -8.39 -0.46
C LEU A 341 39.48 -8.76 -0.28
N LYS A 342 40.23 -7.93 0.46
CA LYS A 342 41.63 -8.19 0.82
C LYS A 342 41.78 -8.83 2.20
N GLY A 343 40.69 -8.88 2.98
CA GLY A 343 40.66 -9.42 4.35
C GLY A 343 41.36 -8.52 5.37
N THR A 344 41.53 -7.24 5.05
CA THR A 344 42.36 -6.31 5.82
C THR A 344 41.58 -5.54 6.89
N SER A 345 40.28 -5.33 6.67
CA SER A 345 39.41 -4.60 7.60
C SER A 345 38.37 -5.51 8.26
N LEU A 346 37.91 -5.12 9.45
CA LEU A 346 36.80 -5.82 10.13
C LEU A 346 35.55 -5.90 9.25
N LEU A 347 35.28 -4.84 8.48
CA LEU A 347 34.17 -4.77 7.54
C LEU A 347 34.34 -5.79 6.40
N GLU A 348 35.51 -5.88 5.79
CA GLU A 348 35.82 -6.87 4.74
C GLU A 348 35.66 -8.30 5.26
N ASN A 349 36.11 -8.59 6.48
CA ASN A 349 35.96 -9.92 7.08
C ASN A 349 34.50 -10.29 7.34
N LYS A 350 33.67 -9.33 7.78
CA LYS A 350 32.23 -9.54 7.92
C LYS A 350 31.55 -9.78 6.57
N ILE A 351 31.92 -9.00 5.55
CA ILE A 351 31.39 -9.18 4.19
C ILE A 351 31.78 -10.55 3.62
N ALA A 352 33.03 -10.99 3.82
CA ALA A 352 33.49 -12.33 3.41
C ALA A 352 32.68 -13.44 4.09
N HIS A 353 32.38 -13.27 5.38
CA HIS A 353 31.54 -14.22 6.13
C HIS A 353 30.11 -14.26 5.58
N SER A 354 29.50 -13.11 5.32
CA SER A 354 28.15 -13.01 4.75
C SER A 354 28.06 -13.60 3.34
N GLN A 355 29.09 -13.43 2.52
CA GLN A 355 29.19 -14.07 1.21
C GLN A 355 29.23 -15.59 1.35
N THR A 356 30.05 -16.11 2.27
CA THR A 356 30.12 -17.55 2.56
C THR A 356 28.76 -18.11 3.01
N LEU A 357 28.03 -17.37 3.85
CA LEU A 357 26.67 -17.74 4.26
C LEU A 357 25.70 -17.74 3.08
N THR A 358 25.83 -16.76 2.17
CA THR A 358 25.03 -16.68 0.94
C THR A 358 25.27 -17.90 0.04
N ASP A 359 26.53 -18.26 -0.21
CA ASP A 359 26.89 -19.47 -0.97
C ASP A 359 26.31 -20.74 -0.33
N GLN A 360 26.38 -20.83 1.00
CA GLN A 360 25.79 -21.95 1.72
C GLN A 360 24.28 -22.01 1.58
N THR A 361 23.56 -20.89 1.63
CA THR A 361 22.09 -20.87 1.47
C THR A 361 21.62 -21.39 0.12
N ILE A 362 22.40 -21.16 -0.95
CA ILE A 362 22.14 -21.73 -2.28
C ILE A 362 22.19 -23.27 -2.24
N GLY A 363 23.18 -23.83 -1.52
CA GLY A 363 23.37 -25.27 -1.39
C GLY A 363 22.23 -26.02 -0.67
N TYR A 364 21.36 -25.32 0.07
CA TYR A 364 20.21 -25.94 0.78
C TYR A 364 18.94 -26.05 -0.07
N HIS A 365 18.83 -25.27 -1.14
CA HIS A 365 17.73 -25.36 -2.12
C HIS A 365 18.29 -25.68 -3.50
N PRO A 366 18.98 -26.83 -3.69
CA PRO A 366 19.65 -27.15 -4.96
C PRO A 366 18.66 -27.23 -6.14
N ASP A 367 17.40 -27.57 -5.86
CA ASP A 367 16.38 -27.78 -6.89
C ASP A 367 15.82 -26.46 -7.47
N ASN A 368 15.87 -25.35 -6.72
CA ASN A 368 15.38 -24.04 -7.19
C ASN A 368 15.94 -22.86 -6.37
N PRO A 369 17.26 -22.59 -6.41
CA PRO A 369 17.85 -21.49 -5.68
C PRO A 369 17.43 -20.13 -6.26
N ASP A 370 17.16 -19.15 -5.39
CA ASP A 370 16.83 -17.78 -5.80
C ASP A 370 18.10 -16.99 -6.12
N TYR A 371 18.77 -17.36 -7.22
CA TYR A 371 20.01 -16.72 -7.66
C TYR A 371 19.87 -15.20 -7.82
N LYS A 372 18.67 -14.68 -8.11
CA LYS A 372 18.43 -13.25 -8.19
C LYS A 372 18.57 -12.57 -6.83
N PHE A 373 17.89 -13.09 -5.81
CA PHE A 373 18.04 -12.60 -4.44
C PHE A 373 19.50 -12.65 -3.96
N HIS A 374 20.20 -13.76 -4.23
CA HIS A 374 21.60 -13.91 -3.85
C HIS A 374 22.52 -12.94 -4.62
N THR A 375 22.30 -12.74 -5.92
CA THR A 375 23.02 -11.75 -6.73
C THR A 375 22.83 -10.35 -6.16
N HIS A 376 21.59 -9.98 -5.83
CA HIS A 376 21.28 -8.68 -5.25
C HIS A 376 21.92 -8.49 -3.86
N SER A 377 21.97 -9.55 -3.04
CA SER A 377 22.67 -9.55 -1.75
C SER A 377 24.17 -9.30 -1.92
N VAL A 378 24.82 -10.01 -2.84
CA VAL A 378 26.24 -9.83 -3.16
C VAL A 378 26.54 -8.43 -3.71
N GLN A 379 25.71 -7.91 -4.61
CA GLN A 379 25.85 -6.55 -5.13
C GLN A 379 25.70 -5.51 -4.02
N THR A 380 24.73 -5.69 -3.12
CA THR A 380 24.55 -4.80 -1.95
C THR A 380 25.78 -4.83 -1.05
N LEU A 381 26.37 -6.00 -0.81
CA LEU A 381 27.63 -6.13 -0.07
C LEU A 381 28.79 -5.41 -0.78
N GLN A 382 28.93 -5.56 -2.10
CA GLN A 382 29.92 -4.79 -2.87
C GLN A 382 29.71 -3.27 -2.74
N GLU A 383 28.46 -2.79 -2.79
CA GLU A 383 28.13 -1.37 -2.65
C GLU A 383 28.53 -0.80 -1.27
N THR A 384 28.60 -1.63 -0.22
CA THR A 384 29.08 -1.18 1.10
C THR A 384 30.59 -0.88 1.15
N LEU A 385 31.37 -1.47 0.24
CA LEU A 385 32.81 -1.21 0.11
C LEU A 385 33.11 0.12 -0.59
N ASN A 386 32.13 0.70 -1.29
CA ASN A 386 32.29 1.98 -1.97
C ASN A 386 31.74 3.13 -1.10
N PRO A 387 32.58 4.11 -0.68
CA PRO A 387 32.16 5.22 0.18
C PRO A 387 30.96 6.02 -0.36
N HIS A 388 30.84 6.15 -1.69
CA HIS A 388 29.78 6.96 -2.31
C HIS A 388 28.41 6.27 -2.27
N THR A 389 28.35 4.95 -2.16
CA THR A 389 27.11 4.16 -2.15
C THR A 389 26.80 3.54 -0.78
N CYS A 390 27.75 3.61 0.15
CA CYS A 390 27.71 2.95 1.46
C CYS A 390 26.43 3.22 2.26
N TYR A 391 25.94 4.47 2.27
CA TYR A 391 24.69 4.84 2.95
C TYR A 391 23.46 4.14 2.36
N LYS A 392 23.32 4.16 1.03
CA LYS A 392 22.21 3.51 0.31
C LYS A 392 22.27 1.99 0.49
N ALA A 393 23.46 1.42 0.40
CA ALA A 393 23.69 0.00 0.66
C ALA A 393 23.28 -0.40 2.08
N GLY A 394 23.57 0.43 3.09
CA GLY A 394 23.12 0.21 4.47
C GLY A 394 21.60 0.18 4.65
N LEU A 395 20.84 0.95 3.85
CA LEU A 395 19.36 0.88 3.86
C LEU A 395 18.86 -0.40 3.18
N ARG A 396 19.48 -0.79 2.06
CA ARG A 396 19.16 -2.04 1.35
C ARG A 396 19.45 -3.27 2.19
N LEU A 397 20.57 -3.30 2.92
CA LEU A 397 20.89 -4.36 3.87
C LEU A 397 19.83 -4.54 4.95
N ASN A 398 19.22 -3.46 5.45
CA ASN A 398 18.12 -3.57 6.41
C ASN A 398 16.88 -4.23 5.80
N THR A 399 16.58 -3.90 4.54
CA THR A 399 15.45 -4.50 3.82
C THR A 399 15.71 -5.99 3.55
N LEU A 400 16.93 -6.36 3.15
CA LEU A 400 17.34 -7.76 2.99
C LEU A 400 17.26 -8.52 4.31
N LYS A 401 17.70 -7.91 5.41
CA LYS A 401 17.61 -8.46 6.76
C LYS A 401 16.17 -8.79 7.16
N GLU A 402 15.25 -7.82 7.05
CA GLU A 402 13.83 -8.01 7.40
C GLU A 402 13.18 -9.15 6.60
N LYS A 403 13.59 -9.32 5.34
CA LYS A 403 13.10 -10.40 4.48
C LYS A 403 13.70 -11.77 4.81
N VAL A 404 14.98 -11.81 5.18
CA VAL A 404 15.64 -13.03 5.68
C VAL A 404 15.03 -13.46 7.02
N ASP A 405 14.71 -12.51 7.91
CA ASP A 405 14.04 -12.75 9.20
C ASP A 405 12.58 -13.20 9.06
N GLY A 406 11.90 -12.75 8.00
CA GLY A 406 10.49 -13.07 7.73
C GLY A 406 10.22 -14.50 7.22
N VAL A 407 11.26 -15.25 6.83
CA VAL A 407 11.11 -16.57 6.17
C VAL A 407 10.76 -17.71 7.13
N GLU A 408 10.99 -17.58 8.45
CA GLU A 408 10.41 -18.49 9.46
C GLU A 408 10.77 -17.96 10.86
N ASN A 409 10.01 -16.99 11.36
CA ASN A 409 9.85 -16.88 12.80
C ASN A 409 9.01 -18.10 13.21
N VAL A 410 9.65 -19.24 13.48
CA VAL A 410 9.05 -20.22 14.40
C VAL A 410 8.82 -19.41 15.68
N PRO A 411 7.56 -19.18 16.10
CA PRO A 411 7.28 -18.39 17.29
C PRO A 411 8.08 -19.04 18.42
N LYS A 412 8.84 -18.25 19.19
CA LYS A 412 9.61 -18.75 20.35
C LYS A 412 8.71 -19.55 21.31
N GLU A 413 7.39 -19.31 21.29
CA GLU A 413 6.36 -20.07 21.99
C GLU A 413 6.27 -21.54 21.54
N ILE A 414 6.41 -21.87 20.25
CA ILE A 414 6.30 -23.25 19.77
C ILE A 414 7.53 -24.06 20.18
N ALA A 415 8.74 -23.48 20.09
CA ALA A 415 9.97 -24.11 20.59
C ALA A 415 9.92 -24.30 22.12
N GLY A 416 9.35 -23.33 22.85
CA GLY A 416 9.07 -23.46 24.28
C GLY A 416 8.12 -24.63 24.57
N VAL A 417 7.00 -24.72 23.86
CA VAL A 417 6.00 -25.80 24.05
C VAL A 417 6.59 -27.18 23.73
N PHE A 418 7.39 -27.34 22.68
CA PHE A 418 8.05 -28.61 22.38
C PHE A 418 9.12 -28.97 23.42
N ALA A 419 9.85 -27.99 23.98
CA ALA A 419 10.78 -28.23 25.08
C ALA A 419 10.04 -28.65 26.36
N THR A 420 8.87 -28.07 26.65
CA THR A 420 8.04 -28.47 27.79
C THR A 420 7.46 -29.87 27.60
N ILE A 421 6.98 -30.22 26.40
CA ILE A 421 6.47 -31.56 26.08
C ILE A 421 7.59 -32.60 26.18
N ALA A 422 8.79 -32.29 25.70
CA ALA A 422 9.97 -33.16 25.86
C ALA A 422 10.37 -33.31 27.33
N GLY A 423 10.34 -32.23 28.11
CA GLY A 423 10.58 -32.27 29.56
C GLY A 423 9.55 -33.13 30.32
N ILE A 424 8.26 -33.00 29.97
CA ILE A 424 7.18 -33.81 30.56
C ILE A 424 7.33 -35.28 30.19
N ALA A 425 7.72 -35.60 28.94
CA ALA A 425 7.95 -36.97 28.50
C ALA A 425 9.15 -37.62 29.22
N ILE A 426 10.22 -36.86 29.48
CA ILE A 426 11.37 -37.33 30.26
C ILE A 426 10.96 -37.61 31.71
N ILE A 427 10.22 -36.70 32.34
CA ILE A 427 9.74 -36.88 33.72
C ILE A 427 8.78 -38.07 33.82
N ALA A 428 7.84 -38.22 32.88
CA ALA A 428 6.90 -39.34 32.83
C ALA A 428 7.62 -40.68 32.61
N GLY A 429 8.64 -40.71 31.74
CA GLY A 429 9.51 -41.87 31.53
C GLY A 429 10.31 -42.25 32.78
N SER A 430 10.82 -41.26 33.52
CA SER A 430 11.51 -41.50 34.79
C SER A 430 10.58 -42.06 35.87
N ILE A 431 9.35 -41.56 35.98
CA ILE A 431 8.36 -42.06 36.95
C ILE A 431 7.91 -43.48 36.57
N ALA A 432 7.64 -43.75 35.29
CA ALA A 432 7.27 -45.08 34.82
C ALA A 432 8.42 -46.10 35.03
N GLY A 433 9.66 -45.69 34.76
CA GLY A 433 10.85 -46.51 35.04
C GLY A 433 10.99 -46.84 36.52
N LEU A 434 10.72 -45.86 37.41
CA LEU A 434 10.78 -46.02 38.86
C LEU A 434 9.68 -46.97 39.38
N ILE A 435 8.45 -46.87 38.86
CA ILE A 435 7.35 -47.79 39.18
C ILE A 435 7.68 -49.23 38.74
N VAL A 436 8.31 -49.39 37.58
CA VAL A 436 8.76 -50.70 37.09
C VAL A 436 9.91 -51.26 37.95
N THR A 437 10.76 -50.42 38.54
CA THR A 437 11.88 -50.89 39.37
C THR A 437 11.47 -51.34 40.78
N PHE A 438 10.36 -50.83 41.33
CA PHE A 438 9.85 -51.24 42.65
C PHE A 438 8.79 -52.34 42.59
N GLY A 439 8.28 -52.68 41.40
CA GLY A 439 7.19 -53.65 41.22
C GLY A 439 7.61 -55.11 41.01
N THR A 440 8.88 -55.41 40.71
CA THR A 440 9.30 -56.78 40.41
C THR A 440 10.59 -57.16 41.12
N SER A 441 10.45 -57.98 42.15
CA SER A 441 11.54 -58.64 42.85
C SER A 441 12.19 -59.70 41.95
N ALA A 442 13.30 -59.38 41.28
CA ALA A 442 14.43 -60.28 41.01
C ALA A 442 15.43 -59.69 40.00
N LEU A 443 16.57 -59.15 40.47
CA LEU A 443 17.89 -59.16 39.81
C LEU A 443 18.28 -58.29 38.58
N PRO A 444 17.48 -57.39 37.95
CA PRO A 444 18.01 -56.38 37.01
C PRO A 444 18.18 -54.99 37.66
N SER A 445 18.08 -54.85 38.99
CA SER A 445 18.16 -53.53 39.65
C SER A 445 19.54 -52.87 39.56
N ALA A 446 20.62 -53.64 39.38
CA ALA A 446 21.96 -53.08 39.19
C ALA A 446 22.16 -52.44 37.80
N PHE A 447 21.48 -52.95 36.76
CA PHE A 447 21.58 -52.41 35.40
C PHE A 447 20.77 -51.11 35.24
N GLY A 448 19.61 -51.02 35.91
CA GLY A 448 18.78 -49.80 35.92
C GLY A 448 19.45 -48.63 36.67
N ILE A 449 20.13 -48.91 37.78
CA ILE A 449 20.88 -47.90 38.54
C ILE A 449 22.12 -47.45 37.77
N ALA A 450 22.83 -48.36 37.09
CA ALA A 450 23.99 -48.01 36.26
C ALA A 450 23.61 -47.15 35.04
N ILE A 451 22.48 -47.44 34.38
CA ILE A 451 21.95 -46.62 33.26
C ILE A 451 21.42 -45.28 33.78
N GLY A 452 20.73 -45.26 34.93
CA GLY A 452 20.25 -44.03 35.55
C GLY A 452 21.39 -43.08 35.97
N LEU A 453 22.47 -43.62 36.56
CA LEU A 453 23.64 -42.84 36.93
C LEU A 453 24.45 -42.39 35.72
N THR A 454 24.60 -43.20 34.66
CA THR A 454 25.27 -42.75 33.41
C THR A 454 24.44 -41.71 32.66
N ILE A 455 23.11 -41.70 32.78
CA ILE A 455 22.27 -40.62 32.23
C ILE A 455 22.44 -39.32 33.04
N VAL A 456 22.61 -39.39 34.36
CA VAL A 456 22.85 -38.20 35.20
C VAL A 456 24.29 -37.68 35.04
N GLU A 457 25.29 -38.57 34.98
CA GLU A 457 26.69 -38.21 34.70
C GLU A 457 26.87 -37.66 33.29
N SER A 458 26.15 -38.20 32.30
CA SER A 458 26.15 -37.65 30.94
C SER A 458 25.43 -36.30 30.86
N GLN A 459 24.44 -35.99 31.71
CA GLN A 459 23.84 -34.66 31.76
C GLN A 459 24.76 -33.59 32.40
N ILE A 460 25.58 -33.96 33.38
CA ILE A 460 26.55 -33.04 34.00
C ILE A 460 27.80 -32.87 33.11
N THR A 461 28.23 -33.93 32.42
CA THR A 461 29.44 -33.91 31.58
C THR A 461 29.15 -33.42 30.14
N LEU A 462 27.93 -33.59 29.61
CA LEU A 462 27.51 -33.07 28.29
C LEU A 462 26.76 -31.73 28.36
N GLY A 463 26.63 -31.12 29.54
CA GLY A 463 26.12 -29.75 29.70
C GLY A 463 26.98 -28.66 29.01
N LEU A 464 28.12 -29.03 28.42
CA LEU A 464 28.99 -28.13 27.66
C LEU A 464 29.36 -28.62 26.24
N SER A 465 28.84 -29.76 25.76
CA SER A 465 29.23 -30.26 24.43
C SER A 465 28.17 -31.09 23.72
N PHE A 466 27.47 -30.38 22.82
CA PHE A 466 26.80 -30.78 21.58
C PHE A 466 25.57 -31.71 21.56
N SER A 467 24.66 -31.26 20.70
CA SER A 467 23.57 -31.97 20.06
C SER A 467 23.89 -33.41 19.61
N LEU A 468 22.88 -34.27 19.82
CA LEU A 468 22.46 -35.37 18.96
C LEU A 468 23.40 -36.56 18.75
N ILE A 469 22.90 -37.75 19.06
CA ILE A 469 22.84 -39.00 18.26
C ILE A 469 22.55 -40.11 19.30
N ALA A 470 21.38 -40.79 19.28
CA ALA A 470 21.31 -42.05 18.52
C ALA A 470 19.89 -42.67 18.35
N THR A 471 18.76 -41.98 18.56
CA THR A 471 17.43 -42.65 18.51
C THR A 471 16.27 -41.91 17.82
N LEU A 472 16.54 -41.01 16.85
CA LEU A 472 15.48 -40.34 16.07
C LEU A 472 15.84 -40.14 14.58
N GLY A 473 16.21 -41.24 13.90
CA GLY A 473 16.74 -41.26 12.53
C GLY A 473 15.76 -41.06 11.37
N ALA A 474 14.51 -40.66 11.60
CA ALA A 474 13.55 -40.41 10.50
C ALA A 474 12.72 -39.11 10.62
N GLY A 475 12.55 -38.56 11.83
CA GLY A 475 11.81 -37.32 12.04
C GLY A 475 12.65 -36.04 11.93
N LEU A 476 13.96 -36.11 12.23
CA LEU A 476 14.83 -34.92 12.29
C LEU A 476 15.49 -34.54 10.95
N THR A 477 15.42 -35.36 9.91
CA THR A 477 15.91 -34.96 8.58
C THR A 477 15.00 -33.89 7.95
N PHE A 478 13.70 -33.91 8.26
CA PHE A 478 12.76 -32.90 7.76
C PHE A 478 12.82 -31.59 8.56
N PHE A 479 12.96 -31.65 9.89
CA PHE A 479 13.03 -30.45 10.75
C PHE A 479 14.45 -29.90 10.96
N GLY A 480 15.48 -30.74 10.89
CA GLY A 480 16.88 -30.33 11.06
C GLY A 480 17.40 -29.48 9.90
N VAL A 481 16.96 -29.78 8.66
CA VAL A 481 17.28 -28.94 7.49
C VAL A 481 16.62 -27.57 7.62
N ARG A 482 15.35 -27.50 8.04
CA ARG A 482 14.64 -26.22 8.29
C ARG A 482 15.25 -25.41 9.44
N HIS A 483 15.60 -26.04 10.56
CA HIS A 483 16.24 -25.33 11.67
C HIS A 483 17.68 -24.88 11.37
N CYS A 484 18.45 -25.67 10.61
CA CYS A 484 19.77 -25.25 10.14
C CYS A 484 19.65 -24.06 9.16
N GLN A 485 18.65 -24.10 8.27
CA GLN A 485 18.33 -23.00 7.36
C GLN A 485 17.93 -21.73 8.14
N ALA A 486 17.01 -21.83 9.10
CA ALA A 486 16.61 -20.71 9.95
C ALA A 486 17.81 -20.14 10.73
N GLY A 487 18.70 -20.98 11.23
CA GLY A 487 19.93 -20.55 11.91
C GLY A 487 20.91 -19.82 10.99
N LYS A 488 21.07 -20.25 9.74
CA LYS A 488 21.93 -19.57 8.74
C LYS A 488 21.32 -18.27 8.23
N LEU A 489 20.01 -18.23 8.02
CA LEU A 489 19.27 -17.01 7.72
C LEU A 489 19.38 -16.01 8.87
N GLN A 490 19.23 -16.45 10.12
CA GLN A 490 19.47 -15.61 11.30
C GLN A 490 20.92 -15.13 11.39
N GLY A 491 21.90 -15.98 11.05
CA GLY A 491 23.31 -15.59 10.94
C GLY A 491 23.54 -14.50 9.90
N LEU A 492 22.98 -14.68 8.69
CA LEU A 492 23.06 -13.71 7.59
C LEU A 492 22.37 -12.39 7.95
N SER A 493 21.21 -12.45 8.61
CA SER A 493 20.49 -11.29 9.13
C SER A 493 21.32 -10.51 10.16
N LYS A 494 21.96 -11.23 11.09
CA LYS A 494 22.87 -10.63 12.08
C LYS A 494 24.05 -9.96 11.40
N ASP A 495 24.67 -10.63 10.42
CA ASP A 495 25.78 -10.09 9.66
C ASP A 495 25.41 -8.82 8.88
N PHE A 496 24.24 -8.80 8.22
CA PHE A 496 23.73 -7.60 7.55
C PHE A 496 23.52 -6.45 8.54
N SER A 497 23.02 -6.74 9.75
CA SER A 497 22.87 -5.75 10.82
C SER A 497 24.22 -5.20 11.27
N ASP A 498 25.21 -6.07 11.39
CA ASP A 498 26.55 -5.73 11.83
C ASP A 498 27.30 -4.89 10.79
N ILE A 499 27.19 -5.26 9.51
CA ILE A 499 27.74 -4.49 8.39
C ILE A 499 27.09 -3.11 8.34
N GLN A 500 25.76 -3.02 8.49
CA GLN A 500 25.05 -1.74 8.55
C GLN A 500 25.54 -0.85 9.71
N ASN A 501 25.82 -1.43 10.87
CA ASN A 501 26.36 -0.68 12.00
C ASN A 501 27.79 -0.17 11.70
N CYS A 502 28.62 -0.99 11.06
CA CYS A 502 29.95 -0.57 10.61
C CYS A 502 29.89 0.58 9.59
N THR A 503 28.97 0.53 8.62
CA THR A 503 28.81 1.60 7.62
C THR A 503 28.29 2.89 8.23
N LYS A 504 27.36 2.83 9.19
CA LYS A 504 26.90 4.01 9.95
C LYS A 504 28.01 4.67 10.77
N LEU A 505 28.92 3.88 11.33
CA LEU A 505 30.06 4.40 12.09
C LEU A 505 31.08 5.07 11.16
N ALA A 506 31.37 4.48 10.00
CA ALA A 506 32.30 5.03 9.01
C ALA A 506 31.82 6.36 8.38
N LEU A 507 30.52 6.63 8.37
CA LEU A 507 29.95 7.91 7.89
C LEU A 507 29.98 9.03 8.95
N LYS A 508 30.21 8.68 10.23
CA LYS A 508 30.28 9.66 11.33
C LYS A 508 31.72 10.11 11.63
N SER A 509 32.70 9.29 11.27
CA SER A 509 34.13 9.64 11.24
C SER A 509 34.46 10.42 9.99
#